data_AF-A0A1J3HBV2-F1
#
_entry.id   AF-A0A1J3HBV2-F1
#
_cell.length_a   1.000
_cell.length_b   1.000
_cell.length_c   1.000
_cell.angle_alpha   90.00
_cell.angle_beta   90.00
_cell.angle_gamma   90.00
#
_symmetry.space_group_name_H-M   'P 1'
#
loop_
_entity.id
_entity.type
_entity.pdbx_description
1 polymer ?
#
loop_
_entity_poly.entity_id
_entity_poly.type
_entity_poly.pdbx_seq_one_letter_code
_entity_poly.pdbx_strand_id
1 'polypeptide(L)'
;RGGRSYSFMLRTKNPSGKVPNQLYLTMDDLANEFGIGTLRLTTRQTFQLHGVLKQNLKTVMSSIIKNMGSTLGACGDLNRNVLAPAAPYVKKDYLFAQETADNIAALLSPQSGFYYDMWVDGEQFMTAEPPEVVKARNDNSHGTNFVDSPEPIYGTQFLPRKFKVAVTVPTDNSVDLLTNDIGVVVVSDENGEPQGFNLYVGGGMGRTHRMES
;
A
#
# COMPACT_ATOMS: atom_id res chain seq x y z
N ARG A 1 39.18 -6.27 -9.49
CA ARG A 1 37.94 -5.62 -9.02
C ARG A 1 36.78 -6.38 -9.65
N GLY A 2 35.94 -7.07 -8.88
CA GLY A 2 34.80 -7.82 -9.43
C GLY A 2 33.82 -6.90 -10.18
N GLY A 3 33.18 -7.41 -11.23
CA GLY A 3 32.18 -6.66 -12.00
C GLY A 3 30.97 -6.28 -11.13
N ARG A 4 30.28 -5.20 -11.50
CA ARG A 4 29.01 -4.82 -10.85
C ARG A 4 27.88 -5.65 -11.44
N SER A 5 27.21 -6.44 -10.61
CA SER A 5 25.97 -7.13 -10.97
C SER A 5 24.78 -6.26 -10.56
N TYR A 6 23.85 -6.01 -11.49
CA TYR A 6 22.65 -5.21 -11.26
C TYR A 6 21.40 -6.09 -11.26
N SER A 7 20.53 -5.88 -10.29
CA SER A 7 19.22 -6.52 -10.17
C SER A 7 18.21 -5.57 -9.54
N PHE A 8 16.93 -5.86 -9.71
CA PHE A 8 15.81 -5.11 -9.16
C PHE A 8 15.15 -5.88 -8.02
N MET A 9 14.57 -5.12 -7.09
CA MET A 9 13.66 -5.63 -6.08
C MET A 9 12.29 -5.02 -6.34
N LEU A 10 11.26 -5.84 -6.32
CA LEU A 10 9.87 -5.42 -6.44
C LEU A 10 9.18 -5.60 -5.10
N ARG A 11 8.28 -4.68 -4.78
CA ARG A 11 7.45 -4.73 -3.57
C ARG A 11 6.00 -4.60 -3.96
N THR A 12 5.16 -5.48 -3.45
CA THR A 12 3.71 -5.44 -3.68
C THR A 12 3.01 -4.39 -2.79
N LYS A 13 1.79 -4.04 -3.14
CA LYS A 13 0.81 -3.32 -2.32
C LYS A 13 -0.30 -4.31 -1.98
N ASN A 14 -0.49 -4.55 -0.69
CA ASN A 14 -1.45 -5.51 -0.13
C ASN A 14 -2.11 -4.85 1.09
N PRO A 15 -3.10 -3.97 0.90
CA PRO A 15 -3.83 -3.37 2.02
C PRO A 15 -4.30 -4.46 2.99
N SER A 16 -4.18 -4.19 4.29
CA SER A 16 -4.50 -5.15 5.35
C SER A 16 -3.68 -6.45 5.34
N GLY A 17 -2.63 -6.54 4.51
CA GLY A 17 -1.87 -7.78 4.31
C GLY A 17 -2.62 -8.88 3.59
N LYS A 18 -3.78 -8.58 2.99
CA LYS A 18 -4.60 -9.57 2.29
C LYS A 18 -3.94 -9.93 0.96
N VAL A 19 -3.83 -11.24 0.73
CA VAL A 19 -3.25 -11.81 -0.49
C VAL A 19 -4.21 -12.86 -1.03
N PRO A 20 -4.83 -12.63 -2.21
CA PRO A 20 -5.61 -13.65 -2.88
C PRO A 20 -4.77 -14.88 -3.21
N ASN A 21 -5.39 -16.07 -3.19
CA ASN A 21 -4.69 -17.32 -3.50
C ASN A 21 -3.97 -17.27 -4.86
N GLN A 22 -4.62 -16.73 -5.88
CA GLN A 22 -4.04 -16.56 -7.22
C GLN A 22 -2.76 -15.71 -7.20
N LEU A 23 -2.78 -14.58 -6.49
CA LEU A 23 -1.61 -13.72 -6.35
C LEU A 23 -0.47 -14.44 -5.63
N TYR A 24 -0.77 -15.21 -4.58
CA TYR A 24 0.25 -15.96 -3.84
C TYR A 24 0.98 -16.95 -4.75
N LEU A 25 0.24 -17.76 -5.52
CA LEU A 25 0.82 -18.73 -6.46
C LEU A 25 1.68 -18.02 -7.51
N THR A 26 1.17 -16.93 -8.09
CA THR A 26 1.93 -16.14 -9.06
C THR A 26 3.24 -15.59 -8.46
N MET A 27 3.20 -15.08 -7.23
CA MET A 27 4.41 -14.56 -6.58
C MET A 27 5.44 -15.66 -6.30
N ASP A 28 5.00 -16.87 -5.96
CA ASP A 28 5.87 -18.03 -5.72
C ASP A 28 6.59 -18.46 -7.01
N ASP A 29 5.84 -18.63 -8.10
CA ASP A 29 6.38 -18.96 -9.43
C ASP A 29 7.38 -17.90 -9.91
N LEU A 30 7.01 -16.61 -9.81
CA LEU A 30 7.88 -15.50 -10.21
C LEU A 30 9.19 -15.46 -9.40
N ALA A 31 9.17 -15.84 -8.12
CA ALA A 31 10.35 -15.87 -7.28
C ALA A 31 11.33 -16.96 -7.72
N ASN A 32 10.82 -18.11 -8.14
CA ASN A 32 11.62 -19.24 -8.65
C ASN A 32 12.15 -18.97 -10.06
N GLU A 33 11.33 -18.42 -10.96
CA GLU A 33 11.68 -18.24 -12.37
C GLU A 33 12.54 -16.99 -12.63
N PHE A 34 12.20 -15.86 -12.00
CA PHE A 34 12.80 -14.57 -12.31
C PHE A 34 13.56 -13.94 -11.14
N GLY A 35 13.35 -14.45 -9.92
CA GLY A 35 14.01 -13.99 -8.71
C GLY A 35 15.21 -14.85 -8.32
N ILE A 36 15.44 -14.97 -7.02
CA ILE A 36 16.50 -15.79 -6.40
C ILE A 36 15.91 -16.98 -5.61
N GLY A 37 14.68 -17.40 -5.93
CA GLY A 37 13.99 -18.51 -5.25
C GLY A 37 13.47 -18.16 -3.86
N THR A 38 13.25 -16.88 -3.55
CA THR A 38 12.75 -16.45 -2.24
C THR A 38 11.70 -15.35 -2.35
N LEU A 39 10.66 -15.45 -1.52
CA LEU A 39 9.76 -14.36 -1.18
C LEU A 39 10.05 -13.83 0.21
N ARG A 40 10.16 -12.51 0.35
CA ARG A 40 10.37 -11.85 1.65
C ARG A 40 9.11 -11.14 2.09
N LEU A 41 8.41 -11.67 3.08
CA LEU A 41 7.37 -10.95 3.81
C LEU A 41 7.96 -9.70 4.47
N THR A 42 7.22 -8.60 4.60
CA THR A 42 7.74 -7.35 5.17
C THR A 42 7.05 -6.96 6.46
N THR A 43 7.67 -6.06 7.23
CA THR A 43 7.05 -5.42 8.41
C THR A 43 5.85 -4.55 8.06
N ARG A 44 5.54 -4.37 6.77
CA ARG A 44 4.36 -3.64 6.30
C ARG A 44 3.38 -4.53 5.53
N GLN A 45 3.38 -5.83 5.83
CA GLN A 45 2.40 -6.79 5.29
C GLN A 45 2.41 -6.89 3.75
N THR A 46 3.59 -6.79 3.13
CA THR A 46 3.76 -6.97 1.68
C THR A 46 4.74 -8.09 1.37
N PHE A 47 4.86 -8.49 0.11
CA PHE A 47 5.99 -9.25 -0.40
C PHE A 47 7.09 -8.32 -0.92
N GLN A 48 8.32 -8.82 -0.88
CA GLN A 48 9.44 -8.36 -1.69
C GLN A 48 10.02 -9.54 -2.47
N LEU A 49 10.23 -9.33 -3.76
CA LEU A 49 10.87 -10.27 -4.68
C LEU A 49 12.19 -9.66 -5.13
N HIS A 50 13.29 -10.37 -4.90
CA HIS A 50 14.65 -9.87 -5.12
C HIS A 50 15.31 -10.55 -6.32
N GLY A 51 16.27 -9.85 -6.94
CA GLY A 51 17.17 -10.42 -7.92
C GLY A 51 16.68 -10.39 -9.37
N VAL A 52 15.59 -9.69 -9.65
CA VAL A 52 15.03 -9.63 -11.01
C VAL A 52 15.95 -8.85 -11.95
N LEU A 53 16.32 -9.47 -13.06
CA LEU A 53 17.11 -8.81 -14.11
C LEU A 53 16.27 -7.78 -14.86
N LYS A 54 16.90 -6.68 -15.30
CA LYS A 54 16.22 -5.56 -15.98
C LYS A 54 15.32 -6.01 -17.13
N GLN A 55 15.80 -6.94 -17.95
CA GLN A 55 15.08 -7.46 -19.12
C GLN A 55 13.78 -8.21 -18.76
N ASN A 56 13.70 -8.77 -17.55
CA ASN A 56 12.54 -9.52 -17.07
C ASN A 56 11.56 -8.65 -16.28
N LEU A 57 11.93 -7.40 -15.96
CA LEU A 57 11.17 -6.54 -15.06
C LEU A 57 9.73 -6.29 -15.53
N LYS A 58 9.54 -6.03 -16.83
CA LYS A 58 8.19 -5.81 -17.41
C LYS A 58 7.33 -7.08 -17.33
N THR A 59 7.92 -8.25 -17.59
CA THR A 59 7.24 -9.54 -17.49
C THR A 59 6.76 -9.81 -16.07
N VAL A 60 7.63 -9.60 -15.07
CA VAL A 60 7.27 -9.79 -13.65
C VAL A 60 6.17 -8.81 -13.24
N MET A 61 6.31 -7.52 -13.57
CA MET A 61 5.33 -6.49 -13.20
C MET A 61 3.96 -6.73 -13.83
N SER A 62 3.91 -7.02 -15.13
CA SER A 62 2.65 -7.33 -15.82
C SER A 62 1.99 -8.61 -15.31
N SER A 63 2.77 -9.62 -14.94
CA SER A 63 2.26 -10.87 -14.34
C SER A 63 1.60 -10.61 -12.98
N ILE A 64 2.20 -9.77 -12.14
CA ILE A 64 1.61 -9.36 -10.87
C ILE A 64 0.28 -8.62 -11.09
N ILE A 65 0.26 -7.68 -12.04
CA ILE A 65 -0.94 -6.88 -12.35
C ILE A 65 -2.09 -7.77 -12.85
N LYS A 66 -1.79 -8.71 -13.76
CA LYS A 66 -2.78 -9.63 -14.36
C LYS A 66 -3.33 -10.65 -13.36
N ASN A 67 -2.66 -10.87 -12.24
CA ASN A 67 -3.04 -11.87 -11.23
C ASN A 67 -3.46 -11.23 -9.89
N MET A 68 -4.28 -10.18 -9.97
CA MET A 68 -4.90 -9.51 -8.82
C MET A 68 -3.92 -8.80 -7.87
N GLY A 69 -2.68 -8.54 -8.32
CA GLY A 69 -1.66 -7.84 -7.55
C GLY A 69 -1.41 -6.41 -8.03
N SER A 70 -0.71 -5.64 -7.22
CA SER A 70 -0.20 -4.34 -7.60
C SER A 70 1.12 -4.06 -6.90
N THR A 71 1.99 -3.24 -7.50
CA THR A 71 3.18 -2.66 -6.86
C THR A 71 3.12 -1.13 -6.86
N LEU A 72 2.00 -0.54 -7.31
CA LEU A 72 1.80 0.89 -7.38
C LEU A 72 1.88 1.50 -5.98
N GLY A 73 2.73 2.52 -5.78
CA GLY A 73 2.91 3.18 -4.48
C GLY A 73 3.63 2.35 -3.40
N ALA A 74 4.15 1.14 -3.72
CA ALA A 74 4.89 0.34 -2.74
C ALA A 74 6.23 0.99 -2.31
N CYS A 75 6.75 1.90 -3.14
CA CYS A 75 7.91 2.75 -2.94
C CYS A 75 7.60 4.20 -3.38
N GLY A 76 8.61 5.06 -3.44
CA GLY A 76 8.43 6.46 -3.83
C GLY A 76 7.88 7.35 -2.72
N ASP A 77 7.55 8.59 -3.12
CA ASP A 77 7.02 9.67 -2.30
C ASP A 77 5.49 9.68 -2.36
N LEU A 78 4.96 8.54 -1.90
CA LEU A 78 3.56 8.16 -1.97
C LEU A 78 3.13 7.55 -0.63
N ASN A 79 1.82 7.38 -0.48
CA ASN A 79 1.29 6.51 0.56
C ASN A 79 1.79 5.08 0.34
N ARG A 80 2.36 4.49 1.38
CA ARG A 80 2.84 3.11 1.41
C ARG A 80 1.69 2.16 1.68
N ASN A 81 2.01 0.87 1.81
CA ASN A 81 1.01 -0.11 2.21
C ASN A 81 0.35 0.29 3.54
N VAL A 82 -0.99 0.30 3.55
CA VAL A 82 -1.79 0.63 4.72
C VAL A 82 -1.98 -0.62 5.56
N LEU A 83 -1.59 -0.54 6.83
CA LEU A 83 -1.65 -1.69 7.72
C LEU A 83 -3.04 -1.86 8.33
N ALA A 84 -3.39 -3.11 8.62
CA ALA A 84 -4.55 -3.47 9.42
C ALA A 84 -4.27 -4.75 10.23
N PRO A 85 -5.09 -5.10 11.22
CA PRO A 85 -4.99 -6.41 11.87
C PRO A 85 -5.03 -7.54 10.85
N ALA A 86 -3.97 -8.37 10.83
CA ALA A 86 -3.80 -9.42 9.82
C ALA A 86 -4.69 -10.65 10.07
N ALA A 87 -5.16 -10.83 11.30
CA ALA A 87 -5.98 -11.97 11.67
C ALA A 87 -7.34 -11.90 10.97
N PRO A 88 -7.81 -12.99 10.33
CA PRO A 88 -9.08 -13.01 9.61
C PRO A 88 -10.27 -13.20 10.57
N TYR A 89 -10.37 -12.34 11.58
CA TYR A 89 -11.50 -12.34 12.50
C TYR A 89 -12.75 -11.75 11.84
N VAL A 90 -13.90 -12.34 12.12
CA VAL A 90 -15.21 -11.86 11.65
C VAL A 90 -15.85 -10.84 12.61
N LYS A 91 -15.11 -10.35 13.60
CA LYS A 91 -15.59 -9.31 14.52
C LYS A 91 -15.77 -7.99 13.76
N LYS A 92 -16.85 -7.27 14.06
CA LYS A 92 -17.25 -6.05 13.33
C LYS A 92 -16.16 -4.98 13.31
N ASP A 93 -15.53 -4.73 14.44
CA ASP A 93 -14.42 -3.77 14.59
C ASP A 93 -13.17 -4.16 13.77
N TYR A 94 -12.81 -5.44 13.75
CA TYR A 94 -11.69 -5.95 12.93
C TYR A 94 -12.00 -5.85 11.43
N LEU A 95 -13.20 -6.24 11.01
CA LEU A 95 -13.64 -6.12 9.62
C LEU A 95 -13.65 -4.65 9.19
N PHE A 96 -14.19 -3.76 10.02
CA PHE A 96 -14.23 -2.32 9.76
C PHE A 96 -12.83 -1.69 9.71
N ALA A 97 -11.90 -2.13 10.57
CA ALA A 97 -10.50 -1.69 10.51
C ALA A 97 -9.83 -2.09 9.18
N GLN A 98 -10.05 -3.33 8.73
CA GLN A 98 -9.51 -3.81 7.45
C GLN A 98 -10.14 -3.10 6.25
N GLU A 99 -11.46 -2.94 6.23
CA GLU A 99 -12.18 -2.18 5.19
C GLU A 99 -11.71 -0.72 5.15
N THR A 100 -11.54 -0.08 6.30
CA THR A 100 -11.00 1.29 6.39
C THR A 100 -9.58 1.37 5.83
N ALA A 101 -8.72 0.40 6.13
CA ALA A 101 -7.37 0.35 5.57
C ALA A 101 -7.39 0.18 4.04
N ASP A 102 -8.27 -0.68 3.53
CA ASP A 102 -8.46 -0.92 2.11
C ASP A 102 -8.97 0.37 1.41
N ASN A 103 -9.92 1.07 2.03
CA ASN A 103 -10.49 2.34 1.57
C ASN A 103 -9.46 3.49 1.56
N ILE A 104 -8.65 3.64 2.60
CA ILE A 104 -7.55 4.63 2.64
C ILE A 104 -6.51 4.31 1.57
N ALA A 105 -6.20 3.02 1.37
CA ALA A 105 -5.25 2.60 0.34
C ALA A 105 -5.76 2.90 -1.07
N ALA A 106 -7.07 2.75 -1.31
CA ALA A 106 -7.73 3.14 -2.56
C ALA A 106 -7.75 4.66 -2.72
N LEU A 107 -8.20 5.41 -1.71
CA LEU A 107 -8.26 6.88 -1.71
C LEU A 107 -6.93 7.51 -2.14
N LEU A 108 -5.84 7.04 -1.54
CA LEU A 108 -4.48 7.52 -1.75
C LEU A 108 -3.72 6.72 -2.83
N SER A 109 -4.42 6.11 -3.79
CA SER A 109 -3.75 5.56 -4.96
C SER A 109 -3.48 6.67 -5.99
N PRO A 110 -2.33 6.63 -6.69
CA PRO A 110 -2.09 7.50 -7.84
C PRO A 110 -3.13 7.29 -8.94
N GLN A 111 -3.61 8.38 -9.54
CA GLN A 111 -4.70 8.38 -10.52
C GLN A 111 -4.24 8.68 -11.96
N SER A 112 -2.96 9.04 -12.18
CA SER A 112 -2.44 9.46 -13.49
C SER A 112 -2.46 8.40 -14.60
N GLY A 113 -2.68 7.13 -14.28
CA GLY A 113 -2.75 6.03 -15.26
C GLY A 113 -1.39 5.49 -15.73
N PHE A 114 -0.29 6.24 -15.52
CA PHE A 114 1.05 5.89 -16.00
C PHE A 114 1.53 4.48 -15.62
N TYR A 115 1.09 3.97 -14.47
CA TYR A 115 1.43 2.62 -14.03
C TYR A 115 0.95 1.54 -15.02
N TYR A 116 -0.28 1.65 -15.53
CA TYR A 116 -0.81 0.69 -16.50
C TYR A 116 -0.23 0.94 -17.89
N ASP A 117 -0.04 2.19 -18.30
CA ASP A 117 0.60 2.54 -19.57
C ASP A 117 1.99 1.89 -19.71
N MET A 118 2.79 1.93 -18.64
CA MET A 118 4.16 1.43 -18.67
C MET A 118 4.26 -0.10 -18.56
N TRP A 119 3.46 -0.73 -17.70
CA TRP A 119 3.65 -2.15 -17.37
C TRP A 119 2.76 -3.09 -18.17
N VAL A 120 1.60 -2.63 -18.63
CA VAL A 120 0.60 -3.44 -19.34
C VAL A 120 0.10 -2.72 -20.61
N ASP A 121 0.89 -1.80 -21.14
CA ASP A 121 0.64 -1.12 -22.41
C ASP A 121 -0.74 -0.43 -22.48
N GLY A 122 -1.19 0.11 -21.35
CA GLY A 122 -2.45 0.84 -21.21
C GLY A 122 -3.68 -0.04 -20.94
N GLU A 123 -3.52 -1.36 -20.86
CA GLU A 123 -4.60 -2.28 -20.47
C GLU A 123 -5.03 -1.99 -19.02
N GLN A 124 -6.23 -1.43 -18.85
CA GLN A 124 -6.75 -1.11 -17.53
C GLN A 124 -7.35 -2.34 -16.86
N PHE A 125 -6.82 -2.69 -15.69
CA PHE A 125 -7.38 -3.72 -14.84
C PHE A 125 -8.32 -3.05 -13.82
N MET A 126 -9.62 -3.26 -14.00
CA MET A 126 -10.66 -2.64 -13.17
C MET A 126 -10.59 -3.20 -11.74
N THR A 127 -10.18 -2.38 -10.78
CA THR A 127 -10.45 -2.60 -9.36
C THR A 127 -11.73 -1.86 -9.00
N ALA A 128 -12.71 -2.56 -8.43
CA ALA A 128 -13.92 -1.92 -7.92
C ALA A 128 -13.55 -1.04 -6.72
N GLU A 129 -13.56 0.28 -6.93
CA GLU A 129 -13.41 1.25 -5.84
C GLU A 129 -14.78 1.55 -5.22
N PRO A 130 -14.90 1.59 -3.88
CA PRO A 130 -16.15 1.92 -3.24
C PRO A 130 -16.63 3.36 -3.57
N PRO A 131 -17.94 3.58 -3.77
CA PRO A 131 -18.48 4.90 -4.13
C PRO A 131 -18.11 6.01 -3.13
N GLU A 132 -18.02 5.69 -1.85
CA GLU A 132 -17.63 6.62 -0.80
C GLU A 132 -16.18 7.07 -0.93
N VAL A 133 -15.28 6.19 -1.39
CA VAL A 133 -13.87 6.52 -1.65
C VAL A 133 -13.78 7.48 -2.84
N VAL A 134 -14.51 7.20 -3.92
CA VAL A 134 -14.56 8.07 -5.10
C VAL A 134 -15.13 9.44 -4.74
N LYS A 135 -16.22 9.47 -3.96
CA LYS A 135 -16.83 10.71 -3.47
C LYS A 135 -15.85 11.51 -2.61
N ALA A 136 -15.18 10.86 -1.65
CA ALA A 136 -14.21 11.52 -0.79
C ALA A 136 -12.99 12.04 -1.56
N ARG A 137 -12.50 11.26 -2.54
CA ARG A 137 -11.39 11.68 -3.40
C ARG A 137 -11.75 12.91 -4.24
N ASN A 138 -12.97 12.96 -4.76
CA ASN A 138 -13.41 14.03 -5.65
C ASN A 138 -13.95 15.25 -4.90
N ASP A 139 -14.15 15.16 -3.59
CA ASP A 139 -14.55 16.32 -2.80
C ASP A 139 -13.42 17.36 -2.79
N ASN A 140 -13.79 18.59 -3.13
CA ASN A 140 -12.90 19.74 -3.06
C ASN A 140 -13.57 20.91 -2.33
N SER A 141 -14.57 20.62 -1.49
CA SER A 141 -15.30 21.61 -0.70
C SER A 141 -14.40 22.50 0.17
N HIS A 142 -13.22 21.99 0.55
CA HIS A 142 -12.24 22.66 1.41
C HIS A 142 -10.92 22.99 0.69
N GLY A 143 -10.88 22.96 -0.65
CA GLY A 143 -9.67 23.32 -1.41
C GLY A 143 -8.50 22.34 -1.21
N THR A 144 -8.80 21.07 -0.94
CA THR A 144 -7.81 20.01 -0.72
C THR A 144 -7.18 19.49 -2.01
N ASN A 145 -7.85 19.68 -3.15
CA ASN A 145 -7.49 19.04 -4.41
C ASN A 145 -6.98 20.05 -5.44
N PHE A 146 -6.10 19.54 -6.31
CA PHE A 146 -5.68 20.22 -7.53
C PHE A 146 -6.70 19.94 -8.64
N VAL A 147 -7.50 20.96 -8.97
CA VAL A 147 -8.46 20.91 -10.08
C VAL A 147 -7.69 20.73 -11.40
N ASP A 148 -8.24 19.91 -12.30
CA ASP A 148 -7.68 19.57 -13.63
C ASP A 148 -6.31 18.86 -13.62
N SER A 149 -5.83 18.43 -12.45
CA SER A 149 -4.63 17.60 -12.33
C SER A 149 -4.96 16.12 -12.62
N PRO A 150 -4.13 15.40 -13.39
CA PRO A 150 -4.21 13.92 -13.48
C PRO A 150 -4.06 13.23 -12.11
N GLU A 151 -3.49 13.94 -11.14
CA GLU A 151 -3.35 13.53 -9.75
C GLU A 151 -4.07 14.55 -8.85
N PRO A 152 -5.36 14.34 -8.53
CA PRO A 152 -6.17 15.35 -7.83
C PRO A 152 -5.73 15.59 -6.39
N ILE A 153 -5.23 14.55 -5.70
CA ILE A 153 -4.68 14.66 -4.34
C ILE A 153 -3.18 14.96 -4.36
N TYR A 154 -2.41 14.20 -5.16
CA TYR A 154 -0.96 14.27 -5.13
C TYR A 154 -0.38 15.48 -5.87
N GLY A 155 -1.10 16.00 -6.88
CA GLY A 155 -0.59 17.03 -7.77
C GLY A 155 0.69 16.61 -8.50
N THR A 156 1.33 17.57 -9.16
CA THR A 156 2.54 17.31 -9.97
C THR A 156 3.71 16.78 -9.17
N GLN A 157 3.85 17.19 -7.90
CA GLN A 157 5.04 16.92 -7.09
C GLN A 157 4.91 15.67 -6.20
N PHE A 158 3.73 15.07 -6.12
CA PHE A 158 3.42 14.07 -5.10
C PHE A 158 3.73 14.58 -3.68
N LEU A 159 3.98 13.67 -2.74
CA LEU A 159 4.32 14.07 -1.36
C LEU A 159 5.80 14.45 -1.25
N PRO A 160 6.20 15.22 -0.23
CA PRO A 160 7.61 15.50 0.03
C PRO A 160 8.41 14.24 0.37
N ARG A 161 7.75 13.23 0.95
CA ARG A 161 8.34 11.91 1.22
C ARG A 161 7.29 10.81 1.34
N LYS A 162 7.77 9.58 1.57
CA LYS A 162 6.93 8.42 1.90
C LYS A 162 5.96 8.75 3.05
N PHE A 163 4.74 8.25 2.93
CA PHE A 163 3.70 8.41 3.93
C PHE A 163 3.15 7.05 4.34
N LYS A 164 2.91 6.82 5.62
CA LYS A 164 2.54 5.53 6.19
C LYS A 164 1.30 5.68 7.04
N VAL A 165 0.30 4.84 6.76
CA VAL A 165 -0.91 4.74 7.56
C VAL A 165 -1.01 3.33 8.16
N ALA A 166 -1.48 3.25 9.39
CA ALA A 166 -1.88 2.00 10.04
C ALA A 166 -3.25 2.17 10.68
N VAL A 167 -4.11 1.18 10.49
CA VAL A 167 -5.45 1.08 11.09
C VAL A 167 -5.46 -0.09 12.07
N THR A 168 -6.13 0.05 13.20
CA THR A 168 -6.25 -1.04 14.19
C THR A 168 -7.50 -0.88 15.07
N VAL A 169 -7.69 -1.82 16.00
CA VAL A 169 -8.68 -1.76 17.08
C VAL A 169 -7.98 -1.46 18.42
N PRO A 170 -8.67 -0.99 19.47
CA PRO A 170 -8.02 -0.47 20.69
C PRO A 170 -7.11 -1.46 21.45
N THR A 171 -7.36 -2.76 21.29
CA THR A 171 -6.64 -3.82 22.02
C THR A 171 -5.54 -4.49 21.19
N ASP A 172 -5.37 -4.10 19.92
CA ASP A 172 -4.41 -4.71 18.99
C ASP A 172 -3.39 -3.67 18.52
N ASN A 173 -2.10 -3.94 18.80
CA ASN A 173 -1.00 -3.13 18.29
C ASN A 173 -0.05 -3.96 17.39
N SER A 174 -0.55 -5.01 16.72
CA SER A 174 0.24 -5.79 15.75
C SER A 174 0.80 -4.95 14.61
N VAL A 175 0.18 -3.78 14.35
CA VAL A 175 0.56 -2.83 13.29
C VAL A 175 1.65 -1.83 13.71
N ASP A 176 2.09 -1.85 14.97
CA ASP A 176 3.05 -0.91 15.56
C ASP A 176 2.65 0.56 15.29
N LEU A 177 1.45 0.91 15.77
CA LEU A 177 0.67 2.10 15.39
C LEU A 177 1.49 3.39 15.45
N LEU A 178 2.23 3.60 16.54
CA LEU A 178 2.94 4.84 16.87
C LEU A 178 4.13 5.15 15.95
N THR A 179 4.49 4.23 15.04
CA THR A 179 5.60 4.41 14.09
C THR A 179 5.17 4.94 12.72
N ASN A 180 3.86 5.22 12.57
CA ASN A 180 3.24 5.63 11.31
C ASN A 180 2.97 7.13 11.28
N ASP A 181 2.95 7.72 10.08
CA ASP A 181 2.61 9.13 9.88
C ASP A 181 1.16 9.40 10.33
N ILE A 182 0.25 8.44 10.09
CA ILE A 182 -1.10 8.40 10.67
C ILE A 182 -1.35 7.02 11.30
N GLY A 183 -1.80 7.02 12.55
CA GLY A 183 -2.44 5.89 13.22
C GLY A 183 -3.94 6.11 13.33
N VAL A 184 -4.73 5.10 12.96
CA VAL A 184 -6.20 5.12 13.02
C VAL A 184 -6.65 3.99 13.94
N VAL A 185 -7.45 4.28 14.96
CA VAL A 185 -7.97 3.27 15.90
C VAL A 185 -9.48 3.29 15.87
N VAL A 186 -10.11 2.18 15.49
CA VAL A 186 -11.57 2.02 15.52
C VAL A 186 -12.07 2.22 16.95
N VAL A 187 -13.11 3.03 17.13
CA VAL A 187 -13.83 3.20 18.38
C VAL A 187 -15.19 2.56 18.22
N SER A 188 -15.54 1.62 19.09
CA SER A 188 -16.81 0.91 19.09
C SER A 188 -17.62 1.20 20.35
N ASP A 189 -18.93 1.01 20.25
CA ASP A 189 -19.83 1.03 21.42
C ASP A 189 -19.67 -0.23 22.29
N GLU A 190 -20.46 -0.31 23.37
CA GLU A 190 -20.46 -1.47 24.28
C GLU A 190 -20.87 -2.79 23.59
N ASN A 191 -21.57 -2.72 22.45
CA ASN A 191 -21.99 -3.88 21.66
C ASN A 191 -20.96 -4.28 20.58
N GLY A 192 -19.84 -3.55 20.48
CA GLY A 192 -18.81 -3.76 19.46
C GLY A 192 -19.15 -3.15 18.09
N GLU A 193 -20.16 -2.29 18.00
CA GLU A 193 -20.53 -1.59 16.75
C GLU A 193 -19.60 -0.38 16.53
N PRO A 194 -18.88 -0.29 15.40
CA PRO A 194 -18.00 0.85 15.12
C PRO A 194 -18.76 2.18 15.08
N GLN A 195 -18.26 3.17 15.82
CA GLN A 195 -18.84 4.52 15.92
C GLN A 195 -17.94 5.60 15.30
N GLY A 196 -16.65 5.32 15.14
CA GLY A 196 -15.69 6.28 14.58
C GLY A 196 -14.25 5.86 14.80
N PHE A 197 -13.35 6.85 14.81
CA PHE A 197 -11.91 6.61 14.93
C PHE A 197 -11.23 7.62 15.85
N ASN A 198 -10.26 7.14 16.63
CA ASN A 198 -9.21 7.98 17.20
C ASN A 198 -8.06 8.09 16.20
N LEU A 199 -7.45 9.28 16.09
CA LEU A 199 -6.35 9.56 15.17
C LEU A 199 -5.07 9.93 15.93
N TYR A 200 -3.96 9.38 15.46
CA TYR A 200 -2.59 9.69 15.89
C TYR A 200 -1.81 10.17 14.68
N VAL A 201 -0.87 11.11 14.86
CA VAL A 201 -0.09 11.68 13.76
C VAL A 201 1.38 11.89 14.14
N GLY A 202 2.28 11.82 13.15
CA GLY A 202 3.68 12.23 13.28
C GLY A 202 4.64 11.17 13.80
N GLY A 203 4.27 9.89 13.76
CA GLY A 203 5.19 8.79 14.08
C GLY A 203 6.28 8.61 13.02
N GLY A 204 7.46 8.13 13.44
CA GLY A 204 8.57 7.90 12.52
C GLY A 204 9.78 7.26 13.19
N MET A 205 10.51 6.43 12.44
CA MET A 205 11.69 5.68 12.91
C MET A 205 12.99 6.08 12.20
N GLY A 206 12.92 6.91 11.15
CA GLY A 206 14.10 7.31 10.40
C GLY A 206 14.94 8.30 11.19
N ARG A 207 16.21 7.99 11.43
CA ARG A 207 17.17 8.89 12.07
C ARG A 207 18.55 8.79 11.42
N THR A 208 19.35 9.83 11.60
CA THR A 208 20.74 9.88 11.13
C THR A 208 21.67 10.03 12.33
N HIS A 209 22.66 9.13 12.46
CA HIS A 209 23.65 9.24 13.53
C HIS A 209 24.42 10.56 13.43
N ARG A 210 24.74 11.15 14.60
CA ARG A 210 25.54 12.39 14.74
C ARG A 210 24.88 13.68 14.21
N MET A 211 23.54 13.71 14.11
CA MET A 211 22.78 14.95 13.83
C MET A 211 21.76 15.28 14.93
N GLU A 212 21.83 14.62 16.08
CA GLU A 212 21.05 14.97 17.27
C GLU A 212 21.93 15.87 18.14
N SER A 213 21.54 17.14 18.26
CA SER A 213 22.15 18.16 19.14
C SER A 213 21.60 18.06 20.55
#